data_AF-A0A6L2R5J1-F1
#
_entry.id   AF-A0A6L2R5J1-F1
#
_cell.length_a   1.000
_cell.length_b   1.000
_cell.length_c   1.000
_cell.angle_alpha   90.00
_cell.angle_beta   90.00
_cell.angle_gamma   90.00
#
_symmetry.space_group_name_H-M   'P 1'
#
loop_
_entity.id
_entity.type
_entity.pdbx_description
1 polymer ?
#
loop_
_entity_poly.entity_id
_entity_poly.type
_entity_poly.pdbx_seq_one_letter_code
_entity_poly.pdbx_strand_id
1 'polypeptide(L)'
;MNKLKDIPMVTDKKLIESLFLSIKKYNTPRYTAFLKGDLKKDKVLSSNPNMLMIMWLMSAQYDAEKASYIPFLLEERLGSCDMNFLASLPLADIERAMSEPTPVHRFPQKRASYLWQMAKLITDKYNGDVENIWQNVSSIEISRRLREIPGFGQKLSSMVPINLIRNLGIHLSDQVTMDIAVDVHVERVLKRTGLCHQDADYAEMALTARKIAEQEGRFAMELDLPLWATGKFFCHEYNAECELCTLNDVCPKIFEISDLYEQKYSITYEEAIIAGINPEDNNAMKLLRKNLESWNYNEPKSANEAYNHHGIERLQLLRQIKHQLKDDIGFSVLYDKLEPRRGQKARNLSNAMGLPLQPWIGLGSSVRLREFVNEYSNYLGGHIIDKKWSSNEP
;
A
#
# COMPACT_ATOMS: atom_id res chain seq x y z
N MET A 1 19.54 -12.05 22.74
CA MET A 1 20.65 -11.21 23.25
C MET A 1 21.89 -11.13 22.35
N ASN A 2 22.07 -12.01 21.33
CA ASN A 2 23.26 -11.96 20.45
C ASN A 2 23.06 -11.34 19.05
N LYS A 3 21.87 -10.86 18.67
CA LYS A 3 21.64 -10.16 17.38
C LYS A 3 21.93 -8.65 17.40
N LEU A 4 22.01 -8.03 18.59
CA LEU A 4 22.23 -6.57 18.75
C LEU A 4 23.64 -6.09 18.38
N LYS A 5 24.60 -7.02 18.18
CA LYS A 5 26.02 -6.71 17.94
C LYS A 5 26.39 -6.54 16.46
N ASP A 6 25.51 -6.96 15.55
CA ASP A 6 25.76 -6.91 14.10
C ASP A 6 24.76 -5.99 13.37
N ILE A 7 24.21 -4.96 14.04
CA ILE A 7 23.54 -3.87 13.31
C ILE A 7 24.66 -3.08 12.64
N PRO A 8 24.86 -3.17 11.31
CA PRO A 8 25.91 -2.44 10.62
C PRO A 8 25.77 -0.97 10.98
N MET A 9 26.89 -0.32 11.29
CA MET A 9 26.93 1.13 11.29
C MET A 9 26.32 1.58 9.97
N VAL A 10 25.30 2.43 10.03
CA VAL A 10 24.83 3.13 8.86
C VAL A 10 25.97 4.04 8.41
N THR A 11 26.72 3.60 7.41
CA THR A 11 27.95 4.28 6.95
C THR A 11 27.69 5.23 5.79
N ASP A 12 26.51 5.19 5.18
CA ASP A 12 26.18 6.08 4.08
C ASP A 12 25.70 7.44 4.60
N LYS A 13 26.69 8.29 4.91
CA LYS A 13 26.47 9.66 5.36
C LYS A 13 25.59 10.48 4.40
N LYS A 14 25.72 10.26 3.08
CA LYS A 14 24.91 10.99 2.09
C LYS A 14 23.44 10.59 2.13
N LEU A 15 23.17 9.31 2.36
CA LEU A 15 21.79 8.82 2.56
C LEU A 15 21.16 9.42 3.81
N ILE A 16 21.87 9.42 4.94
CA ILE A 16 21.40 10.02 6.20
C ILE A 16 21.13 11.52 6.02
N GLU A 17 22.09 12.26 5.46
CA GLU A 17 21.96 13.69 5.17
C GLU A 17 20.74 13.96 4.28
N SER A 18 20.56 13.19 3.21
CA SER A 18 19.42 13.32 2.29
C SER A 18 18.08 13.07 2.99
N LEU A 19 18.04 12.11 3.93
CA LEU A 19 16.85 11.82 4.73
C LEU A 19 16.49 13.01 5.63
N PHE A 20 17.45 13.59 6.36
CA PHE A 20 17.20 14.77 7.18
C PHE A 20 16.86 16.02 6.35
N LEU A 21 17.50 16.23 5.19
CA LEU A 21 17.17 17.33 4.28
C LEU A 21 15.74 17.20 3.74
N SER A 22 15.25 15.97 3.54
CA SER A 22 13.89 15.73 3.07
C SER A 22 12.81 16.17 4.06
N ILE A 23 13.13 16.34 5.35
CA ILE A 23 12.20 16.87 6.37
C ILE A 23 11.62 18.21 5.91
N LYS A 24 12.44 19.12 5.39
CA LYS A 24 11.96 20.43 4.91
C LYS A 24 10.96 20.29 3.76
N LYS A 25 11.17 19.32 2.86
CA LYS A 25 10.26 19.03 1.75
C LYS A 25 8.93 18.45 2.25
N TYR A 26 9.00 17.54 3.22
CA TYR A 26 7.82 16.86 3.74
C TYR A 26 7.07 17.64 4.82
N ASN A 27 7.69 18.63 5.47
CA ASN A 27 7.03 19.46 6.48
C ASN A 27 6.14 20.54 5.83
N THR A 28 5.18 20.09 5.02
CA THR A 28 4.17 20.94 4.37
C THR A 28 2.80 20.28 4.55
N PRO A 29 1.69 21.06 4.54
CA PRO A 29 0.34 20.51 4.72
C PRO A 29 -0.01 19.37 3.77
N ARG A 30 0.62 19.31 2.58
CA ARG A 30 0.47 18.20 1.63
C ARG A 30 0.77 16.82 2.23
N TYR A 31 1.74 16.74 3.14
CA TYR A 31 2.18 15.48 3.74
C TYR A 31 1.80 15.37 5.21
N THR A 32 1.57 16.48 5.90
CA THR A 32 1.31 16.50 7.34
C THR A 32 -0.17 16.63 7.71
N ALA A 33 -1.03 17.16 6.84
CA ALA A 33 -2.46 17.29 7.13
C ALA A 33 -3.10 15.91 7.37
N PHE A 34 -4.00 15.84 8.36
CA PHE A 34 -4.78 14.64 8.64
C PHE A 34 -5.84 14.42 7.56
N LEU A 35 -6.40 15.51 7.03
CA LEU A 35 -7.38 15.51 5.94
C LEU A 35 -6.83 16.28 4.74
N LYS A 36 -6.31 15.53 3.77
CA LYS A 36 -5.83 16.11 2.52
C LYS A 36 -6.99 16.69 1.73
N GLY A 37 -6.87 17.95 1.33
CA GLY A 37 -7.85 18.61 0.45
C GLY A 37 -9.06 19.23 1.16
N ASP A 38 -9.29 18.97 2.45
CA ASP A 38 -10.35 19.61 3.24
C ASP A 38 -9.77 20.33 4.47
N LEU A 39 -9.20 21.52 4.23
CA LEU A 39 -8.60 22.35 5.28
C LEU A 39 -9.59 22.75 6.39
N LYS A 40 -10.91 22.78 6.10
CA LYS A 40 -11.92 23.12 7.10
C LYS A 40 -12.09 21.98 8.09
N LYS A 41 -12.27 20.75 7.60
CA LYS A 41 -12.35 19.58 8.48
C LYS A 41 -11.02 19.27 9.16
N ASP A 42 -9.89 19.48 8.48
CA ASP A 42 -8.56 19.33 9.09
C ASP A 42 -8.39 20.26 10.31
N LYS A 43 -8.90 21.51 10.21
CA LYS A 43 -8.92 22.45 11.33
C LYS A 43 -9.83 21.98 12.47
N VAL A 44 -11.05 21.51 12.16
CA VAL A 44 -11.98 20.97 13.18
C VAL A 44 -11.34 19.82 13.92
N LEU A 45 -10.82 18.85 13.16
CA LEU A 45 -10.15 17.67 13.69
C LEU A 45 -8.96 18.07 14.58
N SER A 46 -8.07 18.94 14.09
CA SER A 46 -6.90 19.40 14.86
C SER A 46 -7.26 20.18 16.13
N SER A 47 -8.45 20.79 16.19
CA SER A 47 -8.96 21.49 17.38
C SER A 47 -9.79 20.63 18.33
N ASN A 48 -10.04 19.36 18.00
CA ASN A 48 -10.91 18.47 18.77
C ASN A 48 -10.14 17.21 19.24
N PRO A 49 -9.61 17.21 20.48
CA PRO A 49 -8.87 16.08 21.04
C PRO A 49 -9.62 14.74 20.99
N ASN A 50 -10.94 14.77 21.23
CA ASN A 50 -11.79 13.57 21.16
C ASN A 50 -11.78 12.97 19.74
N MET A 51 -12.00 13.80 18.71
CA MET A 51 -11.97 13.33 17.33
C MET A 51 -10.58 12.85 16.90
N LEU A 52 -9.50 13.51 17.34
CA LEU A 52 -8.13 13.07 17.06
C LEU A 52 -7.85 11.69 17.64
N MET A 53 -8.24 11.46 18.88
CA MET A 53 -8.03 10.17 19.54
C MET A 53 -8.78 9.05 18.81
N ILE A 54 -10.03 9.32 18.40
CA ILE A 54 -10.82 8.40 17.58
C ILE A 54 -10.13 8.13 16.24
N MET A 55 -9.71 9.18 15.52
CA MET A 55 -8.98 9.02 14.25
C MET A 55 -7.74 8.14 14.43
N TRP A 56 -6.91 8.41 15.44
CA TRP A 56 -5.69 7.64 15.66
C TRP A 56 -6.00 6.17 15.94
N LEU A 57 -6.99 5.87 16.77
CA LEU A 57 -7.46 4.51 17.01
C LEU A 57 -7.90 3.82 15.71
N MET A 58 -8.59 4.54 14.82
CA MET A 58 -9.10 3.99 13.56
C MET A 58 -8.02 3.86 12.48
N SER A 59 -6.93 4.61 12.58
CA SER A 59 -5.84 4.58 11.59
C SER A 59 -5.01 3.30 11.60
N ALA A 60 -5.09 2.52 12.69
CA ALA A 60 -4.33 1.28 12.78
C ALA A 60 -4.83 0.28 11.73
N GLN A 61 -3.90 -0.24 10.91
CA GLN A 61 -4.23 -1.20 9.86
C GLN A 61 -5.35 -0.71 8.92
N TYR A 62 -5.42 0.59 8.67
CA TYR A 62 -6.41 1.17 7.78
C TYR A 62 -5.80 2.36 7.04
N ASP A 63 -6.43 2.77 5.94
CA ASP A 63 -5.96 3.96 5.23
C ASP A 63 -6.15 5.20 6.12
N ALA A 64 -5.07 5.94 6.35
CA ALA A 64 -5.06 7.06 7.28
C ALA A 64 -5.98 8.21 6.83
N GLU A 65 -6.17 8.38 5.52
CA GLU A 65 -7.05 9.43 4.97
C GLU A 65 -8.52 9.04 5.12
N LYS A 66 -8.88 7.78 4.88
CA LYS A 66 -10.22 7.28 5.22
C LYS A 66 -10.47 7.33 6.74
N ALA A 67 -9.47 7.01 7.55
CA ALA A 67 -9.58 7.03 9.01
C ALA A 67 -9.87 8.43 9.57
N SER A 68 -9.33 9.49 8.96
CA SER A 68 -9.55 10.87 9.42
C SER A 68 -10.96 11.39 9.16
N TYR A 69 -11.73 10.75 8.28
CA TYR A 69 -13.16 11.04 8.11
C TYR A 69 -14.07 10.31 9.12
N ILE A 70 -13.59 9.26 9.80
CA ILE A 70 -14.42 8.43 10.67
C ILE A 70 -15.02 9.20 11.86
N PRO A 71 -14.30 10.09 12.56
CA PRO A 71 -14.90 10.87 13.65
C PRO A 71 -16.12 11.69 13.20
N PHE A 72 -16.07 12.30 12.01
CA PHE A 72 -17.19 13.07 11.46
C PHE A 72 -18.40 12.19 11.14
N LEU A 73 -18.17 10.99 10.59
CA LEU A 73 -19.25 10.04 10.33
C LEU A 73 -19.86 9.52 11.62
N LEU A 74 -19.05 9.31 12.67
CA LEU A 74 -19.54 8.92 13.99
C LEU A 74 -20.32 10.04 14.65
N GLU A 75 -19.87 11.28 14.55
CA GLU A 75 -20.62 12.44 15.04
C GLU A 75 -21.97 12.57 14.33
N GLU A 76 -22.04 12.34 13.02
CA GLU A 76 -23.30 12.31 12.27
C GLU A 76 -24.24 11.17 12.73
N ARG A 77 -23.69 9.97 12.97
CA ARG A 77 -24.48 8.77 13.31
C ARG A 77 -24.89 8.70 14.78
N LEU A 78 -24.08 9.22 15.70
CA LEU A 78 -24.27 9.14 17.15
C LEU A 78 -24.66 10.49 17.79
N GLY A 79 -24.43 11.60 17.10
CA GLY A 79 -24.68 12.96 17.56
C GLY A 79 -23.53 13.62 18.33
N SER A 80 -22.55 12.85 18.81
CA SER A 80 -21.37 13.38 19.51
C SER A 80 -20.20 12.39 19.53
N CYS A 81 -18.98 12.92 19.51
CA CYS A 81 -17.75 12.19 19.75
C CYS A 81 -17.16 12.39 21.15
N ASP A 82 -17.89 13.03 22.06
CA ASP A 82 -17.45 13.22 23.45
C ASP A 82 -17.24 11.88 24.18
N MET A 83 -16.15 11.75 24.95
CA MET A 83 -15.79 10.48 25.58
C MET A 83 -16.79 10.07 26.67
N ASN A 84 -17.34 11.02 27.45
CA ASN A 84 -18.37 10.69 28.44
C ASN A 84 -19.66 10.22 27.76
N PHE A 85 -20.05 10.89 26.68
CA PHE A 85 -21.20 10.48 25.87
C PHE A 85 -21.00 9.07 25.30
N LEU A 86 -19.89 8.82 24.59
CA LEU A 86 -19.60 7.50 24.03
C LEU A 86 -19.49 6.41 25.11
N ALA A 87 -18.92 6.72 26.27
CA ALA A 87 -18.86 5.82 27.41
C ALA A 87 -20.24 5.50 28.00
N SER A 88 -21.22 6.41 27.89
CA SER A 88 -22.59 6.18 28.37
C SER A 88 -23.40 5.27 27.46
N LEU A 89 -23.02 5.14 26.18
CA LEU A 89 -23.73 4.33 25.21
C LEU A 89 -23.51 2.82 25.43
N PRO A 90 -24.53 1.99 25.15
CA PRO A 90 -24.34 0.56 24.94
C PRO A 90 -23.35 0.30 23.79
N LEU A 91 -22.50 -0.71 23.92
CA LEU A 91 -21.56 -1.12 22.86
C LEU A 91 -22.29 -1.36 21.52
N ALA A 92 -23.47 -1.97 21.56
CA ALA A 92 -24.28 -2.27 20.37
C ALA A 92 -24.63 -1.02 19.55
N ASP A 93 -24.80 0.15 20.18
CA ASP A 93 -25.07 1.39 19.46
C ASP A 93 -23.84 1.90 18.71
N ILE A 94 -22.65 1.76 19.31
CA ILE A 94 -21.38 2.09 18.64
C ILE A 94 -21.08 1.09 17.52
N GLU A 95 -21.36 -0.20 17.73
CA GLU A 95 -21.22 -1.23 16.69
C GLU A 95 -22.12 -0.96 15.49
N ARG A 96 -23.38 -0.59 15.74
CA ARG A 96 -24.34 -0.17 14.72
C ARG A 96 -23.86 1.08 14.00
N ALA A 97 -23.43 2.12 14.71
CA ALA A 97 -22.89 3.33 14.10
C ALA A 97 -21.61 3.07 13.27
N MET A 98 -20.78 2.10 13.64
CA MET A 98 -19.61 1.72 12.85
C MET A 98 -19.96 0.89 11.61
N SER A 99 -21.13 0.22 11.59
CA SER A 99 -21.51 -0.76 10.57
C SER A 99 -22.57 -0.25 9.58
N GLU A 100 -23.46 0.64 9.99
CA GLU A 100 -24.66 1.03 9.25
C GLU A 100 -24.74 2.55 9.00
N PRO A 101 -25.26 3.01 7.84
CA PRO A 101 -25.81 2.22 6.73
C PRO A 101 -24.73 1.50 5.91
N THR A 102 -23.49 1.96 5.99
CA THR A 102 -22.32 1.32 5.40
C THR A 102 -21.18 1.27 6.43
N PRO A 103 -20.37 0.20 6.43
CA PRO A 103 -19.24 0.10 7.35
C PRO A 103 -18.21 1.21 7.13
N VAL A 104 -17.84 1.93 8.18
CA VAL A 104 -16.84 3.01 8.10
C VAL A 104 -15.40 2.51 8.20
N HIS A 105 -15.21 1.25 8.63
CA HIS A 105 -13.91 0.61 8.76
C HIS A 105 -14.01 -0.85 8.29
N ARG A 106 -12.90 -1.43 7.81
CA ARG A 106 -12.81 -2.86 7.40
C ARG A 106 -13.01 -3.89 8.53
N PHE A 107 -13.10 -3.43 9.79
CA PHE A 107 -13.21 -4.25 11.01
C PHE A 107 -14.18 -3.56 11.98
N PRO A 108 -15.43 -3.30 11.58
CA PRO A 108 -16.27 -2.33 12.27
C PRO A 108 -16.59 -2.75 13.71
N GLN A 109 -16.88 -4.03 13.96
CA GLN A 109 -17.18 -4.53 15.31
C GLN A 109 -15.97 -4.45 16.25
N LYS A 110 -14.80 -4.91 15.80
CA LYS A 110 -13.56 -4.84 16.60
C LYS A 110 -13.20 -3.41 16.96
N ARG A 111 -13.34 -2.49 16.00
CA ARG A 111 -13.04 -1.07 16.19
C ARG A 111 -14.08 -0.37 17.08
N ALA A 112 -15.35 -0.73 16.98
CA ALA A 112 -16.39 -0.27 17.90
C ALA A 112 -16.08 -0.69 19.34
N SER A 113 -15.70 -1.95 19.55
CA SER A 113 -15.31 -2.46 20.88
C SER A 113 -14.12 -1.69 21.46
N TYR A 114 -13.09 -1.40 20.65
CA TYR A 114 -11.96 -0.59 21.10
C TYR A 114 -12.34 0.86 21.38
N LEU A 115 -13.19 1.46 20.55
CA LEU A 115 -13.68 2.82 20.77
C LEU A 115 -14.46 2.92 22.07
N TRP A 116 -15.35 1.97 22.34
CA TRP A 116 -16.12 1.92 23.57
C TRP A 116 -15.22 1.77 24.81
N GLN A 117 -14.24 0.85 24.75
CA GLN A 117 -13.28 0.66 25.85
C GLN A 117 -12.39 1.88 26.07
N MET A 118 -11.96 2.54 24.99
CA MET A 118 -11.19 3.78 25.04
C MET A 118 -12.01 4.89 25.70
N ALA A 119 -13.28 5.07 25.30
CA ALA A 119 -14.16 6.07 25.88
C ALA A 119 -14.38 5.83 27.39
N LYS A 120 -14.61 4.57 27.79
CA LYS A 120 -14.70 4.18 29.21
C LYS A 120 -13.43 4.51 29.98
N LEU A 121 -12.27 4.10 29.48
CA LEU A 121 -10.98 4.35 30.13
C LEU A 121 -10.73 5.85 30.30
N ILE A 122 -11.02 6.65 29.27
CA ILE A 122 -10.81 8.11 29.31
C ILE A 122 -11.79 8.79 30.26
N THR A 123 -13.05 8.35 30.27
CA THR A 123 -14.05 8.80 31.24
C THR A 123 -13.58 8.53 32.67
N ASP A 124 -13.20 7.29 32.97
CA ASP A 124 -12.91 6.85 34.34
C ASP A 124 -11.57 7.35 34.88
N LYS A 125 -10.53 7.41 34.04
CA LYS A 125 -9.15 7.73 34.47
C LYS A 125 -8.74 9.17 34.19
N TYR A 126 -9.35 9.80 33.19
CA TYR A 126 -8.96 11.11 32.68
C TYR A 126 -10.13 12.12 32.70
N ASN A 127 -11.20 11.81 33.46
CA ASN A 127 -12.40 12.63 33.63
C ASN A 127 -13.09 12.99 32.31
N GLY A 128 -13.01 12.10 31.32
CA GLY A 128 -13.59 12.30 29.99
C GLY A 128 -12.84 13.28 29.10
N ASP A 129 -11.74 13.86 29.58
CA ASP A 129 -10.92 14.79 28.83
C ASP A 129 -9.67 14.08 28.29
N VAL A 130 -9.62 13.96 26.96
CA VAL A 130 -8.50 13.35 26.24
C VAL A 130 -7.18 14.06 26.50
N GLU A 131 -7.18 15.39 26.68
CA GLU A 131 -5.94 16.14 26.86
C GLU A 131 -5.22 15.78 28.16
N ASN A 132 -5.94 15.32 29.18
CA ASN A 132 -5.35 14.81 30.43
C ASN A 132 -4.42 13.60 30.21
N ILE A 133 -4.45 12.96 29.05
CA ILE A 133 -3.47 11.94 28.67
C ILE A 133 -2.06 12.55 28.53
N TRP A 134 -1.94 13.75 27.96
CA TRP A 134 -0.65 14.36 27.59
C TRP A 134 -0.31 15.68 28.27
N GLN A 135 -1.28 16.32 28.93
CA GLN A 135 -0.99 17.53 29.69
C GLN A 135 -0.06 17.26 30.87
N ASN A 136 0.96 18.12 31.02
CA ASN A 136 1.89 18.17 32.15
C ASN A 136 2.65 16.87 32.43
N VAL A 137 2.92 16.06 31.40
CA VAL A 137 3.65 14.79 31.52
C VAL A 137 4.69 14.62 30.42
N SER A 138 5.65 13.73 30.68
CA SER A 138 6.70 13.37 29.72
C SER A 138 6.16 12.54 28.55
N SER A 139 6.85 12.57 27.40
CA SER A 139 6.52 11.76 26.23
C SER A 139 6.52 10.25 26.51
N ILE A 140 7.38 9.78 27.43
CA ILE A 140 7.38 8.39 27.93
C ILE A 140 6.07 8.07 28.65
N GLU A 141 5.62 8.97 29.52
CA GLU A 141 4.37 8.79 30.26
C GLU A 141 3.16 8.84 29.32
N ILE A 142 3.16 9.74 28.32
CA ILE A 142 2.15 9.74 27.24
C ILE A 142 2.10 8.38 26.57
N SER A 143 3.26 7.88 26.12
CA SER A 143 3.35 6.58 25.45
C SER A 143 2.86 5.43 26.35
N ARG A 144 3.20 5.46 27.64
CA ARG A 144 2.74 4.48 28.64
C ARG A 144 1.23 4.50 28.78
N ARG A 145 0.62 5.68 28.94
CA ARG A 145 -0.83 5.88 29.06
C ARG A 145 -1.57 5.41 27.81
N LEU A 146 -1.06 5.78 26.63
CA LEU A 146 -1.64 5.34 25.36
C LEU A 146 -1.62 3.82 25.21
N ARG A 147 -0.56 3.13 25.66
CA ARG A 147 -0.49 1.65 25.61
C ARG A 147 -1.53 0.94 26.49
N GLU A 148 -2.18 1.64 27.42
CA GLU A 148 -3.30 1.08 28.18
C GLU A 148 -4.60 1.01 27.34
N ILE A 149 -4.69 1.79 26.26
CA ILE A 149 -5.86 1.85 25.40
C ILE A 149 -5.84 0.67 24.42
N PRO A 150 -6.89 -0.18 24.38
CA PRO A 150 -6.99 -1.25 23.39
C PRO A 150 -6.85 -0.74 21.96
N GLY A 151 -5.92 -1.34 21.21
CA GLY A 151 -5.60 -0.94 19.84
C GLY A 151 -4.40 -0.01 19.70
N PHE A 152 -3.90 0.58 20.79
CA PHE A 152 -2.67 1.37 20.81
C PHE A 152 -1.45 0.48 21.10
N GLY A 153 -0.79 0.03 20.03
CA GLY A 153 0.53 -0.60 20.09
C GLY A 153 1.67 0.41 19.96
N GLN A 154 2.91 -0.08 19.85
CA GLN A 154 4.13 0.75 19.71
C GLN A 154 3.96 1.86 18.67
N LYS A 155 3.47 1.52 17.47
CA LYS A 155 3.28 2.48 16.38
C LYS A 155 2.44 3.68 16.80
N LEU A 156 1.23 3.46 17.33
CA LEU A 156 0.36 4.58 17.70
C LEU A 156 0.91 5.34 18.91
N SER A 157 1.47 4.64 19.90
CA SER A 157 2.03 5.26 21.10
C SER A 157 3.26 6.13 20.81
N SER A 158 4.06 5.81 19.79
CA SER A 158 5.15 6.68 19.30
C SER A 158 4.63 7.79 18.38
N MET A 159 3.67 7.49 17.51
CA MET A 159 3.13 8.44 16.53
C MET A 159 2.39 9.60 17.19
N VAL A 160 1.59 9.35 18.24
CA VAL A 160 0.77 10.40 18.85
C VAL A 160 1.61 11.54 19.42
N PRO A 161 2.60 11.32 20.32
CA PRO A 161 3.49 12.39 20.79
C PRO A 161 4.14 13.20 19.66
N ILE A 162 4.54 12.55 18.57
CA ILE A 162 5.11 13.23 17.40
C ILE A 162 4.10 14.19 16.76
N ASN A 163 2.84 13.76 16.62
CA ASN A 163 1.78 14.62 16.07
C ASN A 163 1.36 15.72 17.04
N LEU A 164 1.42 15.50 18.36
CA LEU A 164 1.19 16.57 19.34
C LEU A 164 2.18 17.73 19.11
N ILE A 165 3.46 17.44 18.91
CA ILE A 165 4.48 18.46 18.60
C ILE A 165 4.25 19.04 17.19
N ARG A 166 4.25 18.18 16.17
CA ARG A 166 4.30 18.58 14.76
C ARG A 166 3.02 19.25 14.28
N ASN A 167 1.87 18.69 14.62
CA ASN A 167 0.57 19.09 14.08
C ASN A 167 -0.19 20.02 15.03
N LEU A 168 -0.04 19.84 16.35
CA LEU A 168 -0.77 20.63 17.35
C LEU A 168 0.10 21.72 18.03
N GLY A 169 1.41 21.72 17.79
CA GLY A 169 2.32 22.72 18.38
C GLY A 169 2.52 22.57 19.89
N ILE A 170 2.20 21.41 20.46
CA ILE A 170 2.38 21.12 21.89
C ILE A 170 3.86 20.90 22.18
N HIS A 171 4.40 21.63 23.16
CA HIS A 171 5.80 21.47 23.55
C HIS A 171 5.97 20.28 24.51
N LEU A 172 6.82 19.33 24.12
CA LEU A 172 7.33 18.26 24.99
C LEU A 172 8.84 18.46 25.17
N SER A 173 9.30 18.52 26.42
CA SER A 173 10.70 18.85 26.75
C SER A 173 11.66 17.66 26.61
N ASP A 174 11.14 16.44 26.49
CA ASP A 174 11.89 15.18 26.53
C ASP A 174 11.95 14.46 25.17
N GLN A 175 12.04 15.22 24.06
CA GLN A 175 12.08 14.68 22.68
C GLN A 175 13.18 13.65 22.44
N VAL A 176 14.27 13.70 23.21
CA VAL A 176 15.37 12.72 23.18
C VAL A 176 14.90 11.29 23.48
N THR A 177 13.77 11.13 24.16
CA THR A 177 13.19 9.83 24.52
C THR A 177 12.16 9.32 23.51
N MET A 178 11.83 10.12 22.51
CA MET A 178 10.81 9.79 21.50
C MET A 178 11.41 9.02 20.32
N ASP A 179 10.68 8.00 19.88
CA ASP A 179 11.05 7.14 18.75
C ASP A 179 10.18 7.35 17.52
N ILE A 180 10.67 6.87 16.39
CA ILE A 180 9.86 6.68 15.17
C ILE A 180 8.69 5.72 15.40
N ALA A 181 7.58 5.97 14.71
CA ALA A 181 6.44 5.08 14.68
C ALA A 181 6.60 4.06 13.54
N VAL A 182 7.22 2.92 13.84
CA VAL A 182 7.48 1.88 12.83
C VAL A 182 6.17 1.29 12.32
N ASP A 183 5.97 1.37 11.02
CA ASP A 183 4.89 0.72 10.28
C ASP A 183 5.43 0.10 8.98
N VAL A 184 4.55 -0.46 8.16
CA VAL A 184 4.92 -1.10 6.89
C VAL A 184 5.62 -0.16 5.89
N HIS A 185 5.39 1.14 5.96
CA HIS A 185 6.07 2.12 5.10
C HIS A 185 7.47 2.40 5.61
N VAL A 186 7.60 2.67 6.91
CA VAL A 186 8.89 2.92 7.57
C VAL A 186 9.79 1.69 7.47
N GLU A 187 9.26 0.50 7.77
CA GLU A 187 9.96 -0.78 7.64
C GLU A 187 10.52 -0.96 6.23
N ARG A 188 9.68 -0.79 5.20
CA ARG A 188 10.09 -0.98 3.81
C ARG A 188 11.16 0.01 3.39
N VAL A 189 11.06 1.27 3.82
CA VAL A 189 12.09 2.28 3.53
C VAL A 189 13.41 1.89 4.20
N LEU A 190 13.40 1.58 5.50
CA LEU A 190 14.61 1.19 6.24
C LEU A 190 15.31 -0.03 5.63
N LYS A 191 14.54 -1.03 5.19
CA LYS A 191 15.06 -2.24 4.54
C LYS A 191 15.61 -1.95 3.14
N ARG A 192 14.87 -1.23 2.30
CA ARG A 192 15.29 -0.96 0.90
C ARG A 192 16.42 0.04 0.77
N THR A 193 16.58 0.94 1.75
CA THR A 193 17.73 1.85 1.81
C THR A 193 18.98 1.18 2.41
N GLY A 194 18.84 -0.03 2.97
CA GLY A 194 19.93 -0.72 3.66
C GLY A 194 20.26 -0.15 5.05
N LEU A 195 19.41 0.73 5.58
CA LEU A 195 19.56 1.26 6.95
C LEU A 195 19.32 0.16 8.00
N CYS A 196 18.44 -0.79 7.71
CA CYS A 196 18.21 -1.98 8.53
C CYS A 196 18.38 -3.27 7.70
N HIS A 197 18.70 -4.36 8.39
CA HIS A 197 18.69 -5.70 7.82
C HIS A 197 17.28 -6.13 7.38
N GLN A 198 17.22 -7.04 6.40
CA GLN A 198 15.94 -7.54 5.90
C GLN A 198 15.15 -8.34 6.96
N ASP A 199 15.83 -8.99 7.89
CA ASP A 199 15.22 -9.75 8.99
C ASP A 199 15.03 -8.92 10.27
N ALA A 200 15.31 -7.62 10.24
CA ALA A 200 15.20 -6.76 11.41
C ALA A 200 13.75 -6.67 11.91
N ASP A 201 13.58 -6.74 13.22
CA ASP A 201 12.29 -6.49 13.86
C ASP A 201 12.05 -4.98 14.13
N TYR A 202 10.85 -4.63 14.62
CA TYR A 202 10.49 -3.22 14.84
C TYR A 202 11.30 -2.56 15.96
N ALA A 203 11.79 -3.33 16.94
CA ALA A 203 12.63 -2.79 18.01
C ALA A 203 14.03 -2.48 17.48
N GLU A 204 14.58 -3.34 16.62
CA GLU A 204 15.85 -3.11 15.93
C GLU A 204 15.77 -1.90 14.98
N MET A 205 14.63 -1.70 14.30
CA MET A 205 14.40 -0.51 13.46
C MET A 205 14.36 0.79 14.28
N ALA A 206 13.62 0.81 15.39
CA ALA A 206 13.59 1.96 16.28
C ALA A 206 14.99 2.28 16.84
N LEU A 207 15.74 1.24 17.28
CA LEU A 207 17.12 1.40 17.73
C LEU A 207 18.04 1.95 16.64
N THR A 208 17.85 1.52 15.40
CA THR A 208 18.61 2.03 14.25
C THR A 208 18.37 3.52 14.06
N ALA A 209 17.10 3.97 14.09
CA ALA A 209 16.76 5.38 13.98
C ALA A 209 17.37 6.22 15.11
N ARG A 210 17.42 5.70 16.34
CA ARG A 210 18.11 6.35 17.47
C ARG A 210 19.60 6.53 17.19
N LYS A 211 20.28 5.49 16.73
CA LYS A 211 21.71 5.55 16.41
C LYS A 211 22.02 6.56 15.30
N ILE A 212 21.22 6.57 14.23
CA ILE A 212 21.36 7.54 13.13
C ILE A 212 21.19 8.97 13.67
N ALA A 213 20.17 9.20 14.48
CA ALA A 213 19.90 10.53 15.02
C ALA A 213 21.00 10.98 15.99
N GLU A 214 21.48 10.09 16.87
CA GLU A 214 22.59 10.38 17.80
C GLU A 214 23.87 10.79 17.06
N GLN A 215 24.20 10.11 15.95
CA GLN A 215 25.37 10.44 15.12
C GLN A 215 25.31 11.85 14.52
N GLU A 216 24.11 12.35 14.22
CA GLU A 216 23.88 13.67 13.64
C GLU A 216 23.55 14.74 14.70
N GLY A 217 23.54 14.38 16.00
CA GLY A 217 23.13 15.29 17.08
C GLY A 217 21.64 15.69 17.00
N ARG A 218 20.79 14.76 16.58
CA ARG A 218 19.35 14.93 16.30
C ARG A 218 18.49 14.01 17.13
N PHE A 219 17.17 14.14 17.02
CA PHE A 219 16.22 13.25 17.67
C PHE A 219 15.66 12.20 16.71
N ALA A 220 15.50 10.96 17.19
CA ALA A 220 15.00 9.85 16.36
C ALA A 220 13.62 10.16 15.76
N MET A 221 12.74 10.84 16.52
CA MET A 221 11.42 11.26 16.05
C MET A 221 11.44 12.14 14.79
N GLU A 222 12.54 12.84 14.51
CA GLU A 222 12.67 13.68 13.31
C GLU A 222 12.72 12.85 12.02
N LEU A 223 13.08 11.56 12.13
CA LEU A 223 13.09 10.62 11.02
C LEU A 223 11.71 10.01 10.73
N ASP A 224 10.73 10.17 11.62
CA ASP A 224 9.38 9.58 11.46
C ASP A 224 8.69 10.04 10.18
N LEU A 225 8.54 11.36 10.00
CA LEU A 225 7.90 11.95 8.83
C LEU A 225 8.62 11.59 7.52
N PRO A 226 9.95 11.79 7.36
CA PRO A 226 10.61 11.51 6.10
C PRO A 226 10.61 10.03 5.74
N LEU A 227 10.74 9.12 6.72
CA LEU A 227 10.63 7.68 6.46
C LEU A 227 9.20 7.30 6.02
N TRP A 228 8.19 7.72 6.77
CA TRP A 228 6.80 7.43 6.44
C TRP A 228 6.37 8.04 5.10
N ALA A 229 6.69 9.32 4.86
CA ALA A 229 6.33 10.00 3.62
C ALA A 229 7.04 9.36 2.41
N THR A 230 8.31 9.00 2.54
CA THR A 230 9.02 8.28 1.48
C THR A 230 8.33 6.96 1.16
N GLY A 231 7.99 6.17 2.17
CA GLY A 231 7.33 4.87 1.99
C GLY A 231 5.90 4.97 1.48
N LYS A 232 5.16 6.02 1.84
CA LYS A 232 3.77 6.21 1.44
C LYS A 232 3.63 6.74 0.01
N PHE A 233 4.50 7.65 -0.42
CA PHE A 233 4.31 8.41 -1.66
C PHE A 233 5.24 8.03 -2.81
N PHE A 234 6.32 7.27 -2.56
CA PHE A 234 7.29 6.94 -3.61
C PHE A 234 7.74 5.49 -3.53
N CYS A 235 8.23 5.08 -2.36
CA CYS A 235 8.71 3.71 -2.13
C CYS A 235 7.53 2.79 -1.84
N HIS A 236 6.65 2.60 -2.83
CA HIS A 236 5.51 1.70 -2.76
C HIS A 236 5.95 0.24 -2.65
N GLU A 237 5.10 -0.62 -2.08
CA GLU A 237 5.36 -2.07 -2.00
C GLU A 237 5.68 -2.64 -3.38
N TYR A 238 4.87 -2.26 -4.38
CA TYR A 238 5.07 -2.59 -5.78
C TYR A 238 5.22 -1.31 -6.60
N ASN A 239 5.97 -1.36 -7.70
CA ASN A 239 6.18 -0.23 -8.62
C ASN A 239 6.64 1.04 -7.89
N ALA A 240 7.78 0.97 -7.20
CA ALA A 240 8.34 2.12 -6.51
C ALA A 240 8.71 3.23 -7.52
N GLU A 241 8.27 4.46 -7.25
CA GLU A 241 8.55 5.65 -8.07
C GLU A 241 9.93 6.23 -7.70
N CYS A 242 10.99 5.43 -7.88
CA CYS A 242 12.33 5.79 -7.44
C CYS A 242 12.81 7.11 -8.04
N GLU A 243 12.52 7.39 -9.31
CA GLU A 243 12.92 8.62 -10.00
C GLU A 243 12.34 9.89 -9.38
N LEU A 244 11.18 9.79 -8.70
CA LEU A 244 10.52 10.91 -8.03
C LEU A 244 10.89 11.02 -6.54
N CYS A 245 11.58 10.00 -6.01
CA CYS A 245 11.95 9.89 -4.61
C CYS A 245 13.13 10.82 -4.26
N THR A 246 13.08 11.48 -3.10
CA THR A 246 14.18 12.32 -2.59
C THR A 246 15.48 11.57 -2.33
N LEU A 247 15.42 10.25 -2.23
CA LEU A 247 16.57 9.40 -1.94
C LEU A 247 17.11 8.72 -3.21
N ASN A 248 16.59 9.03 -4.41
CA ASN A 248 16.89 8.27 -5.62
C ASN A 248 18.39 8.05 -5.87
N ASP A 249 19.17 9.13 -5.73
CA ASP A 249 20.57 9.18 -6.13
C ASP A 249 21.51 8.50 -5.12
N VAL A 250 21.03 8.28 -3.90
CA VAL A 250 21.80 7.73 -2.77
C VAL A 250 21.24 6.40 -2.26
N CYS A 251 20.02 6.04 -2.63
CA CYS A 251 19.37 4.81 -2.18
C CYS A 251 19.94 3.60 -2.94
N PRO A 252 20.42 2.56 -2.23
CA PRO A 252 20.88 1.31 -2.83
C PRO A 252 19.77 0.48 -3.49
N LYS A 253 18.49 0.74 -3.16
CA LYS A 253 17.31 0.07 -3.73
C LYS A 253 17.36 -1.46 -3.53
N ILE A 254 17.60 -1.89 -2.29
CA ILE A 254 17.68 -3.30 -1.91
C ILE A 254 16.27 -3.91 -1.91
N PHE A 255 15.86 -4.46 -3.05
CA PHE A 255 14.58 -5.16 -3.18
C PHE A 255 14.71 -6.63 -2.75
N GLU A 256 13.68 -7.19 -2.11
CA GLU A 256 13.61 -8.64 -1.91
C GLU A 256 13.39 -9.36 -3.26
N ILE A 257 13.74 -10.64 -3.35
CA ILE A 257 13.56 -11.44 -4.57
C ILE A 257 12.07 -11.50 -4.98
N SER A 258 11.17 -11.54 -4.00
CA SER A 258 9.72 -11.41 -4.18
C SER A 258 9.33 -10.07 -4.81
N ASP A 259 9.88 -8.96 -4.31
CA ASP A 259 9.63 -7.61 -4.84
C ASP A 259 10.05 -7.48 -6.31
N LEU A 260 11.21 -8.04 -6.65
CA LEU A 260 11.73 -8.04 -8.02
C LEU A 260 10.92 -8.96 -8.94
N TYR A 261 10.43 -10.09 -8.42
CA TYR A 261 9.57 -11.00 -9.15
C TYR A 261 8.20 -10.36 -9.42
N GLU A 262 7.56 -9.74 -8.42
CA GLU A 262 6.27 -9.07 -8.58
C GLU A 262 6.34 -7.79 -9.43
N GLN A 263 7.47 -7.06 -9.43
CA GLN A 263 7.70 -5.97 -10.39
C GLN A 263 7.82 -6.50 -11.83
N LYS A 264 8.52 -7.62 -12.03
CA LYS A 264 8.72 -8.25 -13.35
C LYS A 264 7.44 -8.86 -13.95
N TYR A 265 6.45 -9.20 -13.12
CA TYR A 265 5.14 -9.72 -13.55
C TYR A 265 3.98 -8.76 -13.26
N SER A 266 4.28 -7.46 -13.08
CA SER A 266 3.26 -6.45 -12.82
C SER A 266 2.26 -6.36 -13.98
N ILE A 267 1.01 -6.73 -13.71
CA ILE A 267 -0.09 -6.54 -14.65
C ILE A 267 -0.30 -5.05 -14.85
N THR A 268 -0.15 -4.56 -16.07
CA THR A 268 -0.37 -3.14 -16.36
C THR A 268 -1.86 -2.79 -16.33
N TYR A 269 -2.18 -1.49 -16.20
CA TYR A 269 -3.56 -1.00 -16.28
C TYR A 269 -4.24 -1.44 -17.58
N GLU A 270 -3.51 -1.36 -18.69
CA GLU A 270 -3.98 -1.78 -20.02
C GLU A 270 -4.24 -3.29 -20.08
N GLU A 271 -3.37 -4.11 -19.46
CA GLU A 271 -3.57 -5.56 -19.39
C GLU A 271 -4.81 -5.95 -18.57
N ALA A 272 -5.10 -5.23 -17.48
CA ALA A 272 -6.32 -5.42 -16.71
C ALA A 272 -7.58 -5.13 -17.56
N ILE A 273 -7.57 -4.04 -18.32
CA ILE A 273 -8.66 -3.66 -19.23
C ILE A 273 -8.85 -4.71 -20.33
N ILE A 274 -7.76 -5.18 -20.96
CA ILE A 274 -7.79 -6.27 -21.95
C ILE A 274 -8.40 -7.55 -21.35
N ALA A 275 -8.07 -7.84 -20.09
CA ALA A 275 -8.61 -8.96 -19.33
C ALA A 275 -10.08 -8.78 -18.89
N GLY A 276 -10.68 -7.61 -19.14
CA GLY A 276 -12.04 -7.28 -18.71
C GLY A 276 -12.17 -7.06 -17.20
N ILE A 277 -11.06 -6.72 -16.53
CA ILE A 277 -10.98 -6.47 -15.10
C ILE A 277 -10.88 -4.97 -14.86
N ASN A 278 -11.62 -4.46 -13.86
CA ASN A 278 -11.46 -3.08 -13.43
C ASN A 278 -10.11 -2.94 -12.70
N PRO A 279 -9.16 -2.16 -13.24
CA PRO A 279 -7.84 -1.97 -12.61
C PRO A 279 -7.90 -1.26 -11.26
N GLU A 280 -8.98 -0.53 -10.95
CA GLU A 280 -9.19 0.09 -9.63
C GLU A 280 -9.69 -0.91 -8.57
N ASP A 281 -10.10 -2.12 -8.97
CA ASP A 281 -10.51 -3.18 -8.06
C ASP A 281 -9.32 -4.05 -7.64
N ASN A 282 -8.76 -3.72 -6.47
CA ASN A 282 -7.62 -4.45 -5.89
C ASN A 282 -7.85 -5.96 -5.71
N ASN A 283 -9.10 -6.39 -5.44
CA ASN A 283 -9.40 -7.81 -5.27
C ASN A 283 -9.46 -8.53 -6.62
N ALA A 284 -10.08 -7.91 -7.62
CA ALA A 284 -10.11 -8.43 -8.98
C ALA A 284 -8.71 -8.48 -9.60
N MET A 285 -7.88 -7.45 -9.36
CA MET A 285 -6.47 -7.44 -9.75
C MET A 285 -5.67 -8.55 -9.09
N LYS A 286 -5.90 -8.81 -7.80
CA LYS A 286 -5.26 -9.92 -7.08
C LYS A 286 -5.69 -11.29 -7.64
N LEU A 287 -6.97 -11.45 -7.98
CA LEU A 287 -7.48 -12.68 -8.57
C LEU A 287 -6.92 -12.89 -9.99
N LEU A 288 -6.85 -11.83 -10.79
CA LEU A 288 -6.24 -11.86 -12.12
C LEU A 288 -4.78 -12.29 -12.02
N ARG A 289 -3.99 -11.70 -11.11
CA ARG A 289 -2.60 -12.12 -10.84
C ARG A 289 -2.51 -13.58 -10.47
N LYS A 290 -3.28 -14.02 -9.48
CA LYS A 290 -3.31 -15.44 -9.06
C LYS A 290 -3.62 -16.37 -10.24
N ASN A 291 -4.56 -16.01 -11.10
CA ASN A 291 -4.94 -16.82 -12.27
C ASN A 291 -3.86 -16.82 -13.35
N LEU A 292 -3.08 -15.74 -13.49
CA LEU A 292 -1.92 -15.69 -14.39
C LEU A 292 -0.67 -16.39 -13.80
N GLU A 293 -0.49 -16.39 -12.47
CA GLU A 293 0.67 -16.93 -11.74
C GLU A 293 0.57 -18.43 -11.42
N SER A 294 -0.63 -18.93 -11.10
CA SER A 294 -0.89 -20.37 -10.89
C SER A 294 -0.88 -21.18 -12.19
N TRP A 295 -0.41 -20.56 -13.26
CA TRP A 295 -0.41 -21.11 -14.60
C TRP A 295 0.81 -21.99 -14.85
N ASN A 296 0.56 -23.24 -15.24
CA ASN A 296 1.57 -24.14 -15.78
C ASN A 296 1.07 -24.72 -17.11
N TYR A 297 1.72 -24.36 -18.22
CA TYR A 297 1.42 -24.86 -19.57
C TYR A 297 1.49 -26.38 -19.69
N ASN A 298 2.20 -27.05 -18.79
CA ASN A 298 2.34 -28.51 -18.81
C ASN A 298 1.28 -29.20 -17.93
N GLU A 299 0.41 -28.44 -17.25
CA GLU A 299 -0.63 -28.96 -16.36
C GLU A 299 -2.04 -28.67 -16.90
N PRO A 300 -2.78 -29.69 -17.37
CA PRO A 300 -4.10 -29.53 -17.99
C PRO A 300 -5.16 -28.89 -17.07
N LYS A 301 -5.06 -29.10 -15.75
CA LYS A 301 -5.98 -28.50 -14.76
C LYS A 301 -5.80 -27.00 -14.63
N SER A 302 -4.55 -26.54 -14.66
CA SER A 302 -4.17 -25.12 -14.58
C SER A 302 -4.69 -24.31 -15.78
N ALA A 303 -4.64 -24.90 -16.98
CA ALA A 303 -5.25 -24.34 -18.18
C ALA A 303 -6.77 -24.13 -18.04
N ASN A 304 -7.52 -25.11 -17.52
CA ASN A 304 -8.99 -25.02 -17.42
C ASN A 304 -9.47 -23.93 -16.45
N GLU A 305 -8.71 -23.59 -15.41
CA GLU A 305 -9.06 -22.52 -14.46
C GLU A 305 -8.87 -21.12 -15.06
N ALA A 306 -7.81 -20.90 -15.84
CA ALA A 306 -7.55 -19.62 -16.49
C ALA A 306 -8.44 -19.35 -17.72
N TYR A 307 -8.83 -20.41 -18.45
CA TYR A 307 -9.54 -20.31 -19.74
C TYR A 307 -11.07 -20.24 -19.66
N ASN A 308 -11.66 -20.22 -18.46
CA ASN A 308 -13.08 -19.92 -18.31
C ASN A 308 -13.39 -18.41 -18.34
N HIS A 309 -12.38 -17.56 -18.53
CA HIS A 309 -12.53 -16.11 -18.60
C HIS A 309 -12.03 -15.58 -19.96
N HIS A 310 -12.95 -15.16 -20.83
CA HIS A 310 -12.63 -14.72 -22.20
C HIS A 310 -11.60 -13.58 -22.28
N GLY A 311 -11.57 -12.68 -21.29
CA GLY A 311 -10.56 -11.62 -21.23
C GLY A 311 -9.14 -12.13 -20.92
N ILE A 312 -9.02 -13.16 -20.07
CA ILE A 312 -7.72 -13.74 -19.71
C ILE A 312 -7.14 -14.49 -20.91
N GLU A 313 -7.97 -15.26 -21.62
CA GLU A 313 -7.59 -15.90 -22.89
C GLU A 313 -7.05 -14.89 -23.91
N ARG A 314 -7.72 -13.74 -24.04
CA ARG A 314 -7.33 -12.67 -24.95
C ARG A 314 -5.98 -12.05 -24.59
N LEU A 315 -5.81 -11.68 -23.33
CA LEU A 315 -4.55 -11.12 -22.82
C LEU A 315 -3.37 -12.08 -23.07
N GLN A 316 -3.60 -13.38 -22.86
CA GLN A 316 -2.57 -14.39 -23.06
C GLN A 316 -2.15 -14.53 -24.52
N LEU A 317 -3.12 -14.55 -25.43
CA LEU A 317 -2.82 -14.58 -26.86
C LEU A 317 -2.04 -13.34 -27.28
N LEU A 318 -2.37 -12.16 -26.76
CA LEU A 318 -1.64 -10.92 -27.05
C LEU A 318 -0.20 -10.95 -26.55
N ARG A 319 0.05 -11.49 -25.35
CA ARG A 319 1.42 -11.69 -24.83
C ARG A 319 2.24 -12.65 -25.71
N GLN A 320 1.65 -13.74 -26.19
CA GLN A 320 2.30 -14.66 -27.13
C GLN A 320 2.61 -13.98 -28.47
N ILE A 321 1.65 -13.23 -29.02
CA ILE A 321 1.83 -12.47 -30.26
C ILE A 321 2.96 -11.45 -30.09
N LYS A 322 2.97 -10.68 -29.01
CA LYS A 322 3.99 -9.65 -28.72
C LYS A 322 5.41 -10.21 -28.76
N HIS A 323 5.62 -11.44 -28.26
CA HIS A 323 6.92 -12.11 -28.32
C HIS A 323 7.35 -12.55 -29.74
N GLN A 324 6.38 -12.76 -30.64
CA GLN A 324 6.60 -13.24 -32.00
C GLN A 324 6.61 -12.12 -33.05
N LEU A 325 6.09 -10.93 -32.70
CA LEU A 325 6.08 -9.75 -33.57
C LEU A 325 7.50 -9.24 -33.77
N LYS A 326 7.87 -9.10 -35.03
CA LYS A 326 9.13 -8.53 -35.51
C LYS A 326 8.79 -7.61 -36.67
N ASP A 327 9.57 -6.57 -36.86
CA ASP A 327 9.38 -5.69 -38.01
C ASP A 327 9.41 -6.49 -39.31
N ASP A 328 8.57 -6.06 -40.26
CA ASP A 328 8.33 -6.70 -41.55
C ASP A 328 7.68 -8.10 -41.50
N ILE A 329 7.30 -8.63 -40.32
CA ILE A 329 6.61 -9.93 -40.28
C ILE A 329 5.23 -9.83 -40.93
N GLY A 330 4.99 -10.71 -41.92
CA GLY A 330 3.68 -10.86 -42.55
C GLY A 330 2.74 -11.70 -41.69
N PHE A 331 1.45 -11.37 -41.69
CA PHE A 331 0.46 -12.05 -40.85
C PHE A 331 0.22 -13.52 -41.19
N SER A 332 0.49 -13.97 -42.43
CA SER A 332 0.47 -15.42 -42.73
C SER A 332 1.60 -16.15 -42.01
N VAL A 333 2.81 -15.57 -42.00
CA VAL A 333 3.97 -16.15 -41.32
C VAL A 333 3.78 -16.12 -39.80
N LEU A 334 3.27 -15.02 -39.26
CA LEU A 334 2.91 -14.94 -37.84
C LEU A 334 1.85 -15.98 -37.48
N TYR A 335 0.80 -16.12 -38.30
CA TYR A 335 -0.26 -17.11 -38.10
C TYR A 335 0.27 -18.54 -38.07
N ASP A 336 1.25 -18.88 -38.91
CA ASP A 336 1.87 -20.22 -38.95
C ASP A 336 2.86 -20.45 -37.80
N LYS A 337 3.50 -19.40 -37.28
CA LYS A 337 4.37 -19.46 -36.09
C LYS A 337 3.61 -19.64 -34.78
N LEU A 338 2.36 -19.20 -34.71
CA LEU A 338 1.47 -19.51 -33.60
C LEU A 338 1.14 -21.02 -33.62
N GLU A 339 1.00 -21.66 -32.46
CA GLU A 339 0.83 -23.11 -32.32
C GLU A 339 -0.23 -23.68 -33.30
N PRO A 340 0.06 -24.79 -34.00
CA PRO A 340 -0.85 -25.39 -34.99
C PRO A 340 -2.11 -26.03 -34.37
N ARG A 341 -2.09 -26.35 -33.07
CA ARG A 341 -3.22 -26.92 -32.32
C ARG A 341 -4.24 -25.85 -31.89
N ARG A 342 -4.78 -25.11 -32.87
CA ARG A 342 -5.74 -24.00 -32.68
C ARG A 342 -7.12 -24.35 -33.23
N GLY A 343 -8.19 -23.82 -32.63
CA GLY A 343 -9.57 -24.09 -33.05
C GLY A 343 -10.42 -24.76 -31.99
N GLN A 344 -11.74 -24.52 -31.99
CA GLN A 344 -12.69 -25.19 -31.08
C GLN A 344 -12.55 -26.72 -31.12
N LYS A 345 -12.36 -27.31 -32.31
CA LYS A 345 -12.22 -28.76 -32.48
C LYS A 345 -10.94 -29.30 -31.84
N ALA A 346 -9.82 -28.61 -32.03
CA ALA A 346 -8.54 -28.98 -31.40
C ALA A 346 -8.58 -28.78 -29.89
N ARG A 347 -9.22 -27.70 -29.41
CA ARG A 347 -9.46 -27.43 -27.99
C ARG A 347 -10.30 -28.52 -27.32
N ASN A 348 -11.41 -28.91 -27.95
CA ASN A 348 -12.27 -29.99 -27.46
C ASN A 348 -11.52 -31.32 -27.42
N LEU A 349 -10.67 -31.60 -28.42
CA LEU A 349 -9.84 -32.80 -28.46
C LEU A 349 -8.74 -32.79 -27.38
N SER A 350 -8.00 -31.68 -27.24
CA SER A 350 -7.00 -31.52 -26.18
C SER A 350 -7.62 -31.64 -24.79
N ASN A 351 -8.80 -31.05 -24.57
CA ASN A 351 -9.52 -31.16 -23.30
C ASN A 351 -9.93 -32.62 -23.01
N ALA A 352 -10.44 -33.34 -24.01
CA ALA A 352 -10.79 -34.75 -23.88
C ALA A 352 -9.57 -35.66 -23.63
N MET A 353 -8.39 -35.28 -24.12
CA MET A 353 -7.14 -36.01 -23.95
C MET A 353 -6.33 -35.57 -22.72
N GLY A 354 -6.82 -34.61 -21.92
CA GLY A 354 -6.05 -34.05 -20.81
C GLY A 354 -4.73 -33.44 -21.29
N LEU A 355 -4.71 -32.82 -22.46
CA LEU A 355 -3.56 -32.10 -23.00
C LEU A 355 -3.70 -30.60 -22.71
N PRO A 356 -2.59 -29.86 -22.66
CA PRO A 356 -2.61 -28.41 -22.52
C PRO A 356 -3.55 -27.73 -23.52
N LEU A 357 -4.37 -26.79 -23.04
CA LEU A 357 -5.19 -25.94 -23.87
C LEU A 357 -4.40 -24.67 -24.22
N GLN A 358 -4.44 -24.26 -25.47
CA GLN A 358 -3.89 -22.98 -25.90
C GLN A 358 -5.00 -21.92 -25.93
N PRO A 359 -4.68 -20.63 -25.66
CA PRO A 359 -5.66 -19.56 -25.76
C PRO A 359 -6.21 -19.49 -27.19
N TRP A 360 -7.53 -19.55 -27.35
CA TRP A 360 -8.17 -19.49 -28.67
C TRP A 360 -9.39 -18.59 -28.65
N ILE A 361 -9.28 -17.45 -29.31
CA ILE A 361 -10.36 -16.45 -29.41
C ILE A 361 -11.13 -16.52 -30.73
N GLY A 362 -11.05 -17.63 -31.48
CA GLY A 362 -11.78 -17.75 -32.76
C GLY A 362 -11.05 -17.26 -34.02
N LEU A 363 -9.73 -17.02 -33.95
CA LEU A 363 -8.93 -16.55 -35.10
C LEU A 363 -8.67 -17.69 -36.10
N GLY A 364 -9.61 -17.86 -37.04
CA GLY A 364 -9.55 -18.91 -38.07
C GLY A 364 -8.73 -18.56 -39.32
N SER A 365 -8.11 -17.39 -39.41
CA SER A 365 -7.33 -16.97 -40.57
C SER A 365 -6.30 -15.90 -40.22
N SER A 366 -5.27 -15.76 -41.06
CA SER A 366 -4.29 -14.67 -40.96
C SER A 366 -4.92 -13.28 -41.14
N VAL A 367 -6.07 -13.19 -41.83
CA VAL A 367 -6.85 -11.95 -41.96
C VAL A 367 -7.45 -11.54 -40.62
N ARG A 368 -8.12 -12.47 -39.91
CA ARG A 368 -8.68 -12.20 -38.58
C ARG A 368 -7.59 -11.94 -37.54
N LEU A 369 -6.46 -12.64 -37.64
CA LEU A 369 -5.29 -12.36 -36.80
C LEU A 369 -4.79 -10.94 -37.00
N ARG A 370 -4.71 -10.47 -38.26
CA ARG A 370 -4.31 -9.10 -38.56
C ARG A 370 -5.28 -8.07 -37.99
N GLU A 371 -6.59 -8.28 -38.14
CA GLU A 371 -7.62 -7.41 -37.55
C GLU A 371 -7.50 -7.35 -36.03
N PHE A 372 -7.32 -8.50 -35.38
CA PHE A 372 -7.11 -8.59 -33.95
C PHE A 372 -5.82 -7.86 -33.51
N VAL A 373 -4.70 -8.05 -34.21
CA VAL A 373 -3.46 -7.33 -33.89
C VAL A 373 -3.60 -5.82 -34.10
N ASN A 374 -4.38 -5.40 -35.11
CA ASN A 374 -4.66 -3.99 -35.34
C ASN A 374 -5.49 -3.37 -34.21
N GLU A 375 -6.47 -4.11 -33.66
CA GLU A 375 -7.29 -3.68 -32.53
C GLU A 375 -6.45 -3.38 -31.28
N TYR A 376 -5.38 -4.15 -31.05
CA TYR A 376 -4.50 -4.02 -29.88
C TYR A 376 -3.11 -3.47 -30.24
N SER A 377 -3.00 -2.71 -31.33
CA SER A 377 -1.71 -2.23 -31.84
C SER A 377 -0.98 -1.32 -30.85
N ASN A 378 -1.73 -0.54 -30.06
CA ASN A 378 -1.20 0.29 -28.98
C ASN A 378 -0.51 -0.55 -27.89
N TYR A 379 -1.19 -1.57 -27.35
CA TYR A 379 -0.62 -2.51 -26.39
C TYR A 379 0.61 -3.26 -26.94
N LEU A 380 0.54 -3.62 -28.22
CA LEU A 380 1.59 -4.34 -28.93
C LEU A 380 2.77 -3.44 -29.33
N GLY A 381 2.64 -2.12 -29.22
CA GLY A 381 3.72 -1.16 -29.42
C GLY A 381 4.07 -0.90 -30.89
N GLY A 382 3.08 -0.93 -31.79
CA GLY A 382 3.34 -0.73 -33.22
C GLY A 382 2.07 -0.52 -34.03
N HIS A 383 2.19 -0.70 -35.35
CA HIS A 383 1.13 -0.55 -36.32
C HIS A 383 1.38 -1.45 -37.54
N ILE A 384 0.40 -1.51 -38.44
CA ILE A 384 0.46 -2.37 -39.63
C ILE A 384 0.64 -1.50 -40.87
N ILE A 385 1.73 -1.73 -41.62
CA ILE A 385 2.02 -1.09 -42.92
C ILE A 385 2.07 -2.20 -43.97
N ASP A 386 1.35 -2.04 -45.09
CA ASP A 386 1.37 -3.01 -46.21
C ASP A 386 1.17 -4.48 -45.80
N LYS A 387 0.25 -4.72 -44.85
CA LYS A 387 -0.06 -6.05 -44.29
C LYS A 387 1.13 -6.70 -43.55
N LYS A 388 2.10 -5.92 -43.10
CA LYS A 388 3.22 -6.33 -42.25
C LYS A 388 3.24 -5.50 -40.96
N TRP A 389 3.84 -6.05 -39.92
CA TRP A 389 4.05 -5.33 -38.66
C TRP A 389 5.19 -4.31 -38.78
N SER A 390 4.99 -3.14 -38.18
CA SER A 390 6.00 -2.11 -37.96
C SER A 390 5.91 -1.66 -36.50
N SER A 391 6.97 -1.84 -35.73
CA SER A 391 7.05 -1.35 -34.36
C SER A 391 7.18 0.18 -34.36
N ASN A 392 6.75 0.86 -33.30
CA ASN A 392 6.83 2.32 -33.18
C ASN A 392 8.27 2.85 -32.87
N GLU A 393 9.32 2.11 -33.27
CA GLU A 393 10.77 2.25 -32.96
C GLU A 393 11.24 1.68 -31.58
N PRO A 394 12.53 1.29 -31.44
CA PRO A 394 12.97 -0.02 -30.92
C PRO A 394 12.91 -0.27 -29.42
#